data_AF-A0AAU7AJI7-F1
#
_entry.id   AF-A0AAU7AJI7-F1
#
_cell.length_a   1.000
_cell.length_b   1.000
_cell.length_c   1.000
_cell.angle_alpha   90.00
_cell.angle_beta   90.00
_cell.angle_gamma   90.00
#
_symmetry.space_group_name_H-M   'P 1'
#
loop_
_entity.id
_entity.type
_entity.pdbx_description
1 polymer ?
#
loop_
_entity_poly.entity_id
_entity_poly.type
_entity_poly.pdbx_seq_one_letter_code
_entity_poly.pdbx_strand_id
1 'polypeptide(L)'
;MSQYYGNQTSDLSASMTSSSIASDVQETSSVVPTGPYKTHSSLNNSGPIVPSQVDQTFVNILSTLFGKGSYEAVLAIAQELLLKHPRSIFLNNIIAETSALIDKVHTAIHHYKVVLDENPKLPNAHNNIAVAYKNIGFLDRAEDHLKMAIHLKPDFAQAYNNFGNVATDQADMVTAQKHFLKSIELDPNKASAYWNLHSTTKDLDVAKAIVELCLEKDANYEPAVYTLAAINAYKGDRQFFDWLMSTDVASDSVLRSIDWILSLPKLPDLHFNRWSLFDAAIKMSDKTRPFYEYGVWMGESFNYLIKAYKKGYGFDTFTGLPEDWNTVPQGTYSSFGNIPKIVGGQFIVGEFSESLPRFFAKKRPMASLINFDADLYSSTLCALNHSLPVIDAKTILVFDELIVNQEWENDEYKALIEFCAAHNFKFDVHMVSLFTKQVGITLRSHT
;
A
#
# COMPACT_ATOMS: atom_id res chain seq x y z
N MET A 1 -9.96 15.28 24.96
CA MET A 1 -9.81 16.30 23.89
C MET A 1 -9.19 15.60 22.71
N SER A 2 -10.06 15.18 21.80
CA SER A 2 -9.76 14.52 20.53
C SER A 2 -9.22 15.55 19.54
N GLN A 3 -8.09 15.22 18.89
CA GLN A 3 -7.61 15.82 17.63
C GLN A 3 -6.31 15.09 17.24
N TYR A 4 -6.39 14.24 16.21
CA TYR A 4 -5.35 13.86 15.22
C TYR A 4 -5.79 12.53 14.57
N TYR A 5 -6.85 12.58 13.76
CA TYR A 5 -7.12 11.57 12.75
C TYR A 5 -7.13 12.28 11.42
N GLY A 6 -6.19 11.86 10.59
CA GLY A 6 -5.87 12.44 9.32
C GLY A 6 -4.99 11.48 8.54
N ASN A 7 -5.63 10.42 8.01
CA ASN A 7 -5.67 10.19 6.57
C ASN A 7 -4.40 9.65 5.88
N GLN A 8 -4.44 8.39 5.44
CA GLN A 8 -3.92 7.89 4.14
C GLN A 8 -4.20 6.39 3.99
N THR A 9 -5.04 6.05 3.02
CA THR A 9 -5.38 4.69 2.59
C THR A 9 -4.46 4.29 1.45
N SER A 10 -3.40 3.57 1.78
CA SER A 10 -2.82 2.47 1.00
C SER A 10 -1.94 1.69 1.99
N ASP A 11 -2.03 0.37 1.98
CA ASP A 11 -1.51 -0.56 2.99
C ASP A 11 -0.16 -0.21 3.64
N LEU A 12 -0.22 0.61 4.69
CA LEU A 12 0.76 0.77 5.77
C LEU A 12 0.45 -0.18 6.93
N SER A 13 -0.20 -1.31 6.66
CA SER A 13 -0.35 -2.40 7.61
C SER A 13 0.99 -3.15 7.84
N ALA A 14 2.11 -2.45 7.88
CA ALA A 14 3.27 -2.81 8.68
C ALA A 14 3.72 -1.55 9.42
N SER A 15 3.00 -1.26 10.50
CA SER A 15 3.34 -0.36 11.61
C SER A 15 4.62 0.48 11.48
N MET A 16 4.39 1.79 11.53
CA MET A 16 5.14 2.82 12.25
C MET A 16 6.43 2.41 13.00
N THR A 17 7.41 3.30 12.89
CA THR A 17 8.66 3.41 13.67
C THR A 17 9.77 2.39 13.38
N SER A 18 10.66 2.77 12.48
CA SER A 18 12.09 2.52 12.67
C SER A 18 12.91 3.72 12.18
N SER A 19 12.79 4.85 12.89
CA SER A 19 13.89 5.80 13.00
C SER A 19 14.96 5.17 13.88
N SER A 20 15.88 4.42 13.29
CA SER A 20 17.02 3.88 14.04
C SER A 20 18.26 3.70 13.20
N ILE A 21 18.63 4.67 12.36
CA ILE A 21 20.02 4.81 11.88
C ILE A 21 20.45 6.29 11.94
N ALA A 22 20.48 6.80 13.16
CA ALA A 22 21.48 7.77 13.59
C ALA A 22 22.37 7.07 14.61
N SER A 23 23.23 6.16 14.14
CA SER A 23 24.43 5.72 14.87
C SER A 23 25.32 4.95 13.91
N ASP A 24 26.22 5.69 13.27
CA ASP A 24 27.59 5.25 12.94
C ASP A 24 28.40 6.50 12.57
N VAL A 25 28.49 7.43 13.53
CA VAL A 25 29.66 8.31 13.61
C VAL A 25 30.60 7.61 14.58
N GLN A 26 31.42 6.71 14.06
CA GLN A 26 32.60 6.27 14.81
C GLN A 26 33.56 7.47 14.92
N GLU A 27 33.77 7.93 16.15
CA GLU A 27 34.92 8.73 16.53
C GLU A 27 36.22 8.05 16.05
N THR A 28 36.98 8.71 15.18
CA THR A 28 38.44 8.55 15.14
C THR A 28 39.13 9.89 14.86
N SER A 29 39.63 10.47 15.95
CA SER A 29 40.87 11.23 16.15
C SER A 29 41.49 12.09 15.02
N SER A 30 41.60 13.38 15.32
CA SER A 30 42.71 14.31 15.04
C SER A 30 44.03 13.72 14.47
N VAL A 31 44.55 14.29 13.36
CA VAL A 31 45.96 14.70 13.13
C VAL A 31 46.02 15.69 11.93
N VAL A 32 46.70 16.83 12.10
CA VAL A 32 47.33 17.70 11.06
C VAL A 32 48.83 17.35 11.12
N PRO A 33 49.67 17.27 10.05
CA PRO A 33 49.88 18.36 9.07
C PRO A 33 50.43 18.04 7.64
N THR A 34 50.37 19.09 6.80
CA THR A 34 51.35 19.56 5.78
C THR A 34 51.64 18.82 4.46
N GLY A 35 51.60 19.60 3.37
CA GLY A 35 52.66 19.62 2.35
C GLY A 35 52.27 19.17 0.92
N PRO A 36 52.88 19.72 -0.15
CA PRO A 36 52.16 20.07 -1.39
C PRO A 36 52.61 19.30 -2.66
N TYR A 37 51.93 19.62 -3.78
CA TYR A 37 52.29 19.55 -5.21
C TYR A 37 51.24 18.81 -6.07
N LYS A 38 50.38 19.55 -6.82
CA LYS A 38 50.44 19.92 -8.27
C LYS A 38 50.17 18.70 -9.19
N THR A 39 49.30 18.73 -10.20
CA THR A 39 49.13 19.70 -11.31
C THR A 39 47.75 19.64 -12.00
N HIS A 40 47.26 20.82 -12.41
CA HIS A 40 46.48 21.26 -13.62
C HIS A 40 45.83 20.21 -14.53
N SER A 41 44.65 20.39 -15.13
CA SER A 41 43.95 21.56 -15.73
C SER A 41 42.51 21.11 -16.08
N SER A 42 41.45 21.89 -16.23
CA SER A 42 41.17 23.33 -16.30
C SER A 42 39.65 23.45 -16.35
N LEU A 43 39.06 24.37 -15.58
CA LEU A 43 37.95 25.23 -16.00
C LEU A 43 37.75 26.28 -14.90
N ASN A 44 38.07 27.52 -15.26
CA ASN A 44 37.85 28.71 -14.44
C ASN A 44 36.36 28.96 -14.28
N ASN A 45 35.87 29.01 -13.04
CA ASN A 45 34.88 30.01 -12.67
C ASN A 45 35.05 30.39 -11.19
N SER A 46 35.38 31.65 -10.98
CA SER A 46 35.67 32.28 -9.69
C SER A 46 34.38 32.67 -8.97
N GLY A 47 34.00 31.90 -7.97
CA GLY A 47 33.10 32.25 -6.87
C GLY A 47 33.68 31.72 -5.56
N PRO A 48 33.31 32.27 -4.39
CA PRO A 48 33.85 31.81 -3.11
C PRO A 48 33.57 30.32 -2.94
N ILE A 49 34.58 29.57 -2.51
CA ILE A 49 34.47 28.16 -2.14
C ILE A 49 33.45 28.09 -1.00
N VAL A 50 32.21 27.74 -1.33
CA VAL A 50 31.16 27.50 -0.34
C VAL A 50 31.58 26.25 0.44
N PRO A 51 31.49 26.23 1.78
CA PRO A 51 31.85 25.05 2.56
C PRO A 51 31.07 23.85 2.03
N SER A 52 31.77 22.81 1.57
CA SER A 52 31.13 21.61 0.99
C SER A 52 30.34 20.81 2.02
N GLN A 53 30.55 21.08 3.30
CA GLN A 53 29.87 20.46 4.42
C GLN A 53 28.83 21.40 5.00
N VAL A 54 27.67 20.84 5.29
CA VAL A 54 26.61 21.50 6.03
C VAL A 54 27.08 21.69 7.47
N ASP A 55 26.85 22.86 8.04
CA ASP A 55 27.19 23.14 9.45
C ASP A 55 26.54 22.11 10.38
N GLN A 56 27.30 21.59 11.35
CA GLN A 56 26.82 20.59 12.30
C GLN A 56 25.60 21.07 13.09
N THR A 57 25.48 22.38 13.32
CA THR A 57 24.30 22.99 13.94
C THR A 57 23.05 22.73 13.11
N PHE A 58 23.13 22.90 11.77
CA PHE A 58 22.00 22.61 10.89
C PHE A 58 21.69 21.12 10.82
N VAL A 59 22.71 20.26 10.82
CA VAL A 59 22.52 18.80 10.92
C VAL A 59 21.74 18.43 12.18
N ASN A 60 22.11 19.01 13.32
CA ASN A 60 21.46 18.76 14.61
C ASN A 60 20.01 19.30 14.64
N ILE A 61 19.78 20.50 14.11
CA ILE A 61 18.44 21.10 14.01
C ILE A 61 17.53 20.21 13.17
N LEU A 62 17.97 19.85 11.96
CA LEU A 62 17.21 19.03 11.05
C LEU A 62 16.89 17.65 11.65
N SER A 63 17.88 17.01 12.27
CA SER A 63 17.68 15.72 12.95
C SER A 63 16.70 15.82 14.12
N THR A 64 16.75 16.93 14.88
CA THR A 64 15.83 17.17 16.00
C THR A 64 14.40 17.39 15.51
N LEU A 65 14.22 18.19 14.45
CA LEU A 65 12.91 18.43 13.85
C LEU A 65 12.33 17.15 13.24
N PHE A 66 13.18 16.36 12.58
CA PHE A 66 12.80 15.05 12.06
C PHE A 66 12.34 14.11 13.17
N GLY A 67 13.11 14.00 14.25
CA GLY A 67 12.74 13.18 15.41
C GLY A 67 11.46 13.65 16.13
N LYS A 68 11.07 14.92 15.96
CA LYS A 68 9.81 15.48 16.46
C LYS A 68 8.64 15.35 15.47
N GLY A 69 8.86 14.75 14.30
CA GLY A 69 7.85 14.63 13.26
C GLY A 69 7.52 15.94 12.54
N SER A 70 8.36 16.98 12.66
CA SER A 70 8.16 18.28 11.99
C SER A 70 8.62 18.23 10.53
N TYR A 71 8.05 17.31 9.75
CA TYR A 71 8.53 16.92 8.43
C TYR A 71 8.46 18.04 7.40
N GLU A 72 7.40 18.85 7.38
CA GLU A 72 7.28 19.99 6.46
C GLU A 72 8.37 21.03 6.71
N ALA A 73 8.69 21.28 7.99
CA ALA A 73 9.76 22.19 8.38
C ALA A 73 11.13 21.64 8.00
N VAL A 74 11.37 20.33 8.23
CA VAL A 74 12.60 19.66 7.79
C VAL A 74 12.77 19.81 6.29
N LEU A 75 11.72 19.52 5.52
CA LEU A 75 11.76 19.59 4.06
C LEU A 75 12.09 21.01 3.57
N ALA A 76 11.40 22.03 4.10
CA ALA A 76 11.62 23.42 3.71
C ALA A 76 13.05 23.88 4.00
N ILE A 77 13.54 23.64 5.23
CA ILE A 77 14.90 24.05 5.64
C ILE A 77 15.96 23.29 4.85
N ALA A 78 15.80 21.97 4.68
CA ALA A 78 16.78 21.15 3.98
C ALA A 78 16.89 21.54 2.50
N GLN A 79 15.77 21.90 1.84
CA GLN A 79 15.77 22.38 0.46
C GLN A 79 16.52 23.71 0.32
N GLU A 80 16.31 24.67 1.22
CA GLU A 80 17.07 25.93 1.22
C GLU A 80 18.57 25.72 1.44
N LEU A 81 18.93 24.81 2.35
CA LEU A 81 20.34 24.47 2.59
C LEU A 81 20.95 23.73 1.40
N LEU A 82 20.17 22.93 0.67
CA LEU A 82 20.67 22.19 -0.49
C LEU A 82 21.09 23.15 -1.63
N LEU A 83 20.43 24.30 -1.77
CA LEU A 83 20.84 25.35 -2.71
C LEU A 83 22.26 25.88 -2.41
N LYS A 84 22.66 25.90 -1.13
CA LYS A 84 23.97 26.34 -0.67
C LYS A 84 24.99 25.20 -0.66
N HIS A 85 24.53 23.96 -0.44
CA HIS A 85 25.37 22.77 -0.33
C HIS A 85 24.89 21.66 -1.30
N PRO A 86 24.98 21.87 -2.63
CA PRO A 86 24.29 21.04 -3.62
C PRO A 86 24.77 19.59 -3.71
N ARG A 87 25.96 19.28 -3.16
CA ARG A 87 26.53 17.92 -3.12
C ARG A 87 26.39 17.24 -1.76
N SER A 88 25.57 17.80 -0.86
CA SER A 88 25.40 17.21 0.48
C SER A 88 24.56 15.94 0.41
N ILE A 89 25.21 14.79 0.64
CA ILE A 89 24.52 13.50 0.76
C ILE A 89 23.53 13.53 1.93
N PHE A 90 23.90 14.15 3.07
CA PHE A 90 23.02 14.28 4.23
C PHE A 90 21.71 15.02 3.88
N LEU A 91 21.79 16.15 3.18
CA LEU A 91 20.59 16.92 2.83
C LEU A 91 19.71 16.16 1.83
N ASN A 92 20.30 15.52 0.82
CA ASN A 92 19.53 14.68 -0.08
C ASN A 92 18.87 13.52 0.67
N ASN A 93 19.58 12.86 1.59
CA ASN A 93 19.05 11.76 2.36
C ASN A 93 17.88 12.21 3.26
N ILE A 94 18.03 13.30 4.01
CA ILE A 94 16.95 13.76 4.90
C ILE A 94 15.75 14.30 4.13
N ILE A 95 15.96 14.94 2.95
CA ILE A 95 14.87 15.32 2.05
C ILE A 95 14.16 14.05 1.56
N ALA A 96 14.90 13.01 1.19
CA ALA A 96 14.32 11.77 0.69
C ALA A 96 13.47 11.07 1.76
N GLU A 97 14.02 10.90 2.97
CA GLU A 97 13.33 10.29 4.10
C GLU A 97 12.09 11.08 4.51
N THR A 98 12.23 12.39 4.65
CA THR A 98 11.12 13.28 5.01
C THR A 98 10.05 13.25 3.94
N SER A 99 10.42 13.32 2.66
CA SER A 99 9.47 13.26 1.54
C SER A 99 8.74 11.93 1.49
N ALA A 100 9.38 10.81 1.84
CA ALA A 100 8.72 9.51 1.92
C ALA A 100 7.67 9.48 3.05
N LEU A 101 7.93 10.15 4.18
CA LEU A 101 7.03 10.19 5.33
C LEU A 101 5.80 11.10 5.14
N ILE A 102 5.89 12.11 4.26
CA ILE A 102 4.77 12.99 3.90
C ILE A 102 4.23 12.71 2.50
N ASP A 103 4.41 11.47 2.02
CA ASP A 103 3.86 10.93 0.77
C ASP A 103 4.23 11.72 -0.50
N LYS A 104 5.35 12.45 -0.46
CA LYS A 104 5.99 13.04 -1.64
C LYS A 104 6.92 12.02 -2.29
N VAL A 105 6.38 10.86 -2.66
CA VAL A 105 7.14 9.67 -3.08
C VAL A 105 8.08 9.95 -4.26
N HIS A 106 7.67 10.79 -5.22
CA HIS A 106 8.55 11.19 -6.33
C HIS A 106 9.77 11.99 -5.90
N THR A 107 9.57 12.91 -4.96
CA THR A 107 10.67 13.69 -4.37
C THR A 107 11.60 12.75 -3.61
N ALA A 108 11.04 11.80 -2.87
CA ALA A 108 11.80 10.76 -2.18
C ALA A 108 12.68 9.95 -3.14
N ILE A 109 12.10 9.38 -4.20
CA ILE A 109 12.84 8.58 -5.19
C ILE A 109 13.92 9.41 -5.86
N HIS A 110 13.63 10.66 -6.25
CA HIS A 110 14.63 11.53 -6.87
C HIS A 110 15.85 11.71 -5.97
N HIS A 111 15.64 12.10 -4.71
CA HIS A 111 16.75 12.35 -3.80
C HIS A 111 17.45 11.07 -3.35
N TYR A 112 16.76 9.93 -3.19
CA TYR A 112 17.41 8.65 -2.95
C TYR A 112 18.32 8.23 -4.11
N LYS A 113 17.93 8.47 -5.37
CA LYS A 113 18.82 8.24 -6.51
C LYS A 113 20.09 9.07 -6.42
N VAL A 114 19.97 10.36 -6.11
CA VAL A 114 21.13 11.24 -5.92
C VAL A 114 22.06 10.70 -4.82
N VAL A 115 21.50 10.25 -3.69
CA VAL A 115 22.27 9.63 -2.60
C VAL A 115 23.01 8.37 -3.08
N LEU A 116 22.34 7.50 -3.84
CA LEU A 116 22.89 6.24 -4.32
C LEU A 116 23.88 6.41 -5.49
N ASP A 117 23.73 7.45 -6.31
CA ASP A 117 24.68 7.80 -7.37
C ASP A 117 26.02 8.25 -6.77
N GLU A 118 25.99 9.00 -5.66
CA GLU A 118 27.18 9.43 -4.93
C GLU A 118 27.77 8.31 -4.04
N ASN A 119 26.91 7.50 -3.41
CA ASN A 119 27.34 6.36 -2.60
C ASN A 119 26.41 5.15 -2.76
N PRO A 120 26.76 4.19 -3.63
CA PRO A 120 25.92 3.02 -3.90
C PRO A 120 25.97 1.95 -2.79
N LYS A 121 26.81 2.11 -1.76
CA LYS A 121 27.00 1.09 -0.70
C LYS A 121 26.19 1.43 0.56
N LEU A 122 24.98 1.93 0.37
CA LEU A 122 24.08 2.33 1.46
C LEU A 122 22.86 1.39 1.52
N PRO A 123 22.91 0.33 2.35
CA PRO A 123 21.80 -0.63 2.43
C PRO A 123 20.48 0.03 2.83
N ASN A 124 20.51 1.05 3.69
CA ASN A 124 19.31 1.75 4.15
C ASN A 124 18.68 2.59 3.04
N ALA A 125 19.50 3.29 2.24
CA ALA A 125 19.00 4.05 1.10
C ALA A 125 18.37 3.12 0.06
N HIS A 126 18.97 1.94 -0.18
CA HIS A 126 18.39 0.89 -1.02
C HIS A 126 17.06 0.34 -0.45
N ASN A 127 17.00 0.06 0.85
CA ASN A 127 15.75 -0.37 1.49
C ASN A 127 14.65 0.71 1.36
N ASN A 128 14.99 1.97 1.61
CA ASN A 128 14.00 3.04 1.64
C ASN A 128 13.53 3.45 0.25
N ILE A 129 14.42 3.50 -0.75
CA ILE A 129 14.00 3.72 -2.14
C ILE A 129 13.14 2.56 -2.66
N ALA A 130 13.36 1.34 -2.19
CA ALA A 130 12.51 0.22 -2.54
C ALA A 130 11.09 0.37 -2.00
N VAL A 131 10.94 0.81 -0.74
CA VAL A 131 9.62 1.16 -0.18
C VAL A 131 8.97 2.25 -1.02
N ALA A 132 9.71 3.29 -1.38
CA ALA A 132 9.19 4.35 -2.24
C ALA A 132 8.76 3.83 -3.62
N TYR A 133 9.51 2.91 -4.23
CA TYR A 133 9.13 2.27 -5.49
C TYR A 133 7.90 1.37 -5.37
N LYS A 134 7.77 0.62 -4.26
CA LYS A 134 6.58 -0.18 -3.95
C LYS A 134 5.34 0.71 -3.90
N ASN A 135 5.41 1.85 -3.22
CA ASN A 135 4.26 2.77 -3.06
C ASN A 135 3.73 3.33 -4.39
N ILE A 136 4.56 3.39 -5.44
CA ILE A 136 4.13 3.79 -6.79
C ILE A 136 4.04 2.61 -7.76
N GLY A 137 3.97 1.38 -7.24
CA GLY A 137 3.71 0.15 -8.00
C GLY A 137 4.86 -0.33 -8.90
N PHE A 138 6.06 0.23 -8.77
CA PHE A 138 7.25 -0.27 -9.49
C PHE A 138 7.90 -1.41 -8.72
N LEU A 139 7.18 -2.52 -8.58
CA LEU A 139 7.56 -3.67 -7.75
C LEU A 139 8.90 -4.30 -8.17
N ASP A 140 9.17 -4.41 -9.47
CA ASP A 140 10.46 -4.93 -9.98
C ASP A 140 11.66 -4.08 -9.50
N ARG A 141 11.51 -2.75 -9.50
CA ARG A 141 12.57 -1.84 -9.02
C ARG A 141 12.71 -1.90 -7.50
N ALA A 142 11.61 -2.05 -6.80
CA ALA A 142 11.64 -2.27 -5.36
C ALA A 142 12.40 -3.55 -5.02
N GLU A 143 12.11 -4.64 -5.73
CA GLU A 143 12.78 -5.93 -5.57
C GLU A 143 14.29 -5.82 -5.83
N ASP A 144 14.71 -5.18 -6.92
CA ASP A 144 16.14 -4.99 -7.26
C ASP A 144 16.90 -4.23 -6.17
N HIS A 145 16.29 -3.18 -5.62
CA HIS A 145 16.89 -2.43 -4.53
C HIS A 145 16.91 -3.22 -3.21
N LEU A 146 15.91 -4.04 -2.91
CA LEU A 146 15.91 -4.91 -1.73
C LEU A 146 16.97 -6.02 -1.85
N LYS A 147 17.15 -6.59 -3.05
CA LYS A 147 18.28 -7.51 -3.35
C LYS A 147 19.61 -6.83 -3.04
N MET A 148 19.79 -5.58 -3.44
CA MET A 148 21.01 -4.83 -3.15
C MET A 148 21.18 -4.53 -1.65
N ALA A 149 20.12 -4.12 -0.97
CA ALA A 149 20.15 -3.88 0.48
C ALA A 149 20.59 -5.14 1.25
N ILE A 150 20.01 -6.30 0.90
CA ILE A 150 20.36 -7.60 1.49
C ILE A 150 21.79 -8.02 1.12
N HIS A 151 22.23 -7.77 -0.12
CA HIS A 151 23.60 -8.06 -0.53
C HIS A 151 24.63 -7.28 0.28
N LEU A 152 24.37 -5.98 0.49
CA LEU A 152 25.24 -5.09 1.25
C LEU A 152 25.19 -5.36 2.76
N LYS A 153 24.03 -5.78 3.27
CA LYS A 153 23.81 -6.08 4.69
C LYS A 153 22.96 -7.37 4.84
N PRO A 154 23.59 -8.55 4.86
CA PRO A 154 22.87 -9.84 4.89
C PRO A 154 22.03 -10.10 6.16
N ASP A 155 22.29 -9.38 7.25
CA ASP A 155 21.56 -9.42 8.52
C ASP A 155 20.51 -8.30 8.65
N PHE A 156 20.13 -7.66 7.55
CA PHE A 156 19.17 -6.56 7.55
C PHE A 156 17.72 -7.03 7.62
N ALA A 157 17.24 -7.38 8.82
CA ALA A 157 15.87 -7.89 9.05
C ALA A 157 14.77 -7.06 8.34
N GLN A 158 14.83 -5.72 8.42
CA GLN A 158 13.86 -4.83 7.77
C GLN A 158 13.82 -4.99 6.23
N ALA A 159 14.97 -5.19 5.58
CA ALA A 159 15.01 -5.39 4.13
C ALA A 159 14.36 -6.73 3.74
N TYR A 160 14.54 -7.79 4.55
CA TYR A 160 13.80 -9.04 4.33
C TYR A 160 12.29 -8.85 4.53
N ASN A 161 11.86 -8.14 5.58
CA ASN A 161 10.44 -7.84 5.76
C ASN A 161 9.85 -7.07 4.57
N ASN A 162 10.54 -6.02 4.10
CA ASN A 162 10.09 -5.24 2.96
C ASN A 162 10.09 -6.04 1.66
N PHE A 163 11.03 -6.97 1.49
CA PHE A 163 11.01 -7.93 0.37
C PHE A 163 9.76 -8.79 0.44
N GLY A 164 9.44 -9.32 1.62
CA GLY A 164 8.22 -10.09 1.81
C GLY A 164 6.97 -9.33 1.36
N ASN A 165 6.87 -8.05 1.71
CA ASN A 165 5.76 -7.20 1.29
C ASN A 165 5.72 -6.98 -0.23
N VAL A 166 6.86 -6.73 -0.88
CA VAL A 166 6.92 -6.62 -2.35
C VAL A 166 6.49 -7.94 -3.02
N ALA A 167 6.94 -9.08 -2.51
CA ALA A 167 6.55 -10.39 -3.01
C ALA A 167 5.05 -10.68 -2.80
N THR A 168 4.47 -10.22 -1.67
CA THR A 168 3.02 -10.25 -1.44
C THR A 168 2.30 -9.44 -2.52
N ASP A 169 2.74 -8.23 -2.84
CA ASP A 169 2.14 -7.39 -3.89
C ASP A 169 2.29 -8.01 -5.30
N GLN A 170 3.33 -8.82 -5.53
CA GLN A 170 3.53 -9.58 -6.78
C GLN A 170 2.76 -10.92 -6.82
N ALA A 171 1.97 -11.23 -5.79
CA ALA A 171 1.29 -12.52 -5.59
C ALA A 171 2.23 -13.74 -5.44
N ASP A 172 3.51 -13.54 -5.11
CA ASP A 172 4.47 -14.62 -4.80
C ASP A 172 4.49 -14.90 -3.30
N MET A 173 3.47 -15.63 -2.83
CA MET A 173 3.31 -15.99 -1.41
C MET A 173 4.44 -16.85 -0.87
N VAL A 174 5.08 -17.66 -1.72
CA VAL A 174 6.19 -18.55 -1.31
C VAL A 174 7.42 -17.72 -0.99
N THR A 175 7.76 -16.78 -1.87
CA THR A 175 8.86 -15.83 -1.63
C THR A 175 8.52 -14.92 -0.45
N ALA A 176 7.29 -14.41 -0.36
CA ALA A 176 6.85 -13.57 0.75
C ALA A 176 7.09 -14.24 2.10
N GLN A 177 6.55 -15.46 2.27
CA GLN A 177 6.70 -16.25 3.49
C GLN A 177 8.17 -16.50 3.85
N LYS A 178 8.99 -16.90 2.88
CA LYS A 178 10.43 -17.13 3.08
C LYS A 178 11.13 -15.87 3.63
N HIS A 179 10.82 -14.70 3.08
CA HIS A 179 11.44 -13.44 3.47
C HIS A 179 10.94 -12.95 4.83
N PHE A 180 9.65 -13.09 5.16
CA PHE A 180 9.16 -12.78 6.51
C PHE A 180 9.78 -13.70 7.58
N LEU A 181 9.86 -15.00 7.31
CA LEU A 181 10.53 -15.95 8.22
C LEU A 181 12.00 -15.60 8.43
N LYS A 182 12.70 -15.16 7.37
CA LYS A 182 14.09 -14.69 7.51
C LYS A 182 14.20 -13.39 8.32
N SER A 183 13.24 -12.46 8.17
CA SER A 183 13.18 -11.28 9.03
C SER A 183 12.99 -11.66 10.50
N ILE A 184 12.11 -12.62 10.80
CA ILE A 184 11.86 -13.12 12.16
C ILE A 184 13.09 -13.83 12.73
N GLU A 185 13.81 -14.60 11.91
CA GLU A 185 15.06 -15.26 12.32
C GLU A 185 16.13 -14.23 12.74
N LEU A 186 16.24 -13.12 12.00
CA LEU A 186 17.22 -12.07 12.26
C LEU A 186 16.82 -11.14 13.42
N ASP A 187 15.52 -10.85 13.54
CA ASP A 187 14.96 -10.05 14.64
C ASP A 187 13.64 -10.67 15.15
N PRO A 188 13.72 -11.57 16.16
CA PRO A 188 12.55 -12.24 16.71
C PRO A 188 11.56 -11.33 17.44
N ASN A 189 11.94 -10.08 17.75
CA ASN A 189 11.08 -9.12 18.46
C ASN A 189 10.33 -8.18 17.50
N LYS A 190 10.55 -8.32 16.19
CA LYS A 190 9.88 -7.51 15.17
C LYS A 190 8.43 -7.95 14.95
N ALA A 191 7.50 -7.42 15.75
CA ALA A 191 6.06 -7.71 15.66
C ALA A 191 5.52 -7.57 14.22
N SER A 192 5.92 -6.53 13.48
CA SER A 192 5.50 -6.32 12.10
C SER A 192 5.87 -7.46 11.14
N ALA A 193 6.92 -8.24 11.41
CA ALA A 193 7.25 -9.40 10.58
C ALA A 193 6.30 -10.58 10.79
N TYR A 194 5.83 -10.80 12.03
CA TYR A 194 4.78 -11.78 12.32
C TYR A 194 3.44 -11.31 11.73
N TRP A 195 3.12 -10.03 11.90
CA TRP A 195 1.95 -9.45 11.28
C TRP A 195 1.98 -9.62 9.75
N ASN A 196 3.07 -9.36 9.05
CA ASN A 196 3.09 -9.60 7.60
C ASN A 196 3.10 -11.10 7.25
N LEU A 197 3.63 -11.97 8.11
CA LEU A 197 3.60 -13.41 7.90
C LEU A 197 2.17 -13.98 7.94
N HIS A 198 1.28 -13.49 8.82
CA HIS A 198 -0.07 -14.03 8.95
C HIS A 198 -0.88 -13.86 7.65
N SER A 199 -0.61 -12.82 6.87
CA SER A 199 -1.29 -12.56 5.59
C SER A 199 -0.93 -13.57 4.50
N THR A 200 0.14 -14.35 4.68
CA THR A 200 0.60 -15.34 3.69
C THR A 200 -0.15 -16.68 3.75
N THR A 201 -0.90 -16.94 4.82
CA THR A 201 -1.64 -18.19 5.00
C THR A 201 -3.12 -18.05 4.60
N LYS A 202 -3.72 -19.16 4.17
CA LYS A 202 -5.17 -19.30 3.96
C LYS A 202 -5.86 -20.06 5.09
N ASP A 203 -5.07 -20.65 5.99
CA ASP A 203 -5.57 -21.42 7.12
C ASP A 203 -5.80 -20.49 8.32
N LEU A 204 -7.04 -20.48 8.82
CA LEU A 204 -7.50 -19.61 9.90
C LEU A 204 -6.79 -19.89 11.23
N ASP A 205 -6.47 -21.16 11.52
CA ASP A 205 -5.80 -21.56 12.76
C ASP A 205 -4.32 -21.17 12.72
N VAL A 206 -3.67 -21.33 11.57
CA VAL A 206 -2.31 -20.85 11.34
C VAL A 206 -2.26 -19.33 11.43
N ALA A 207 -3.21 -18.61 10.82
CA ALA A 207 -3.27 -17.16 10.89
C ALA A 207 -3.42 -16.68 12.35
N LYS A 208 -4.35 -17.29 13.09
CA LYS A 208 -4.56 -17.02 14.52
C LYS A 208 -3.27 -17.18 15.33
N ALA A 209 -2.57 -18.30 15.16
CA ALA A 209 -1.35 -18.58 15.90
C ALA A 209 -0.24 -17.55 15.60
N ILE A 210 -0.11 -17.11 14.34
CA ILE A 210 0.86 -16.07 13.96
C ILE A 210 0.47 -14.71 14.53
N VAL A 211 -0.83 -14.36 14.55
CA VAL A 211 -1.33 -13.12 15.17
C VAL A 211 -1.08 -13.12 16.68
N GLU A 212 -1.27 -14.25 17.36
CA GLU A 212 -0.92 -14.41 18.78
C GLU A 212 0.58 -14.18 19.00
N LEU A 213 1.45 -14.77 18.16
CA LEU A 213 2.89 -14.51 18.20
C LEU A 213 3.24 -13.03 17.96
N CYS A 214 2.50 -12.33 17.10
CA CYS A 214 2.66 -10.90 16.90
C CYS A 214 2.38 -10.12 18.20
N LEU A 215 1.27 -10.45 18.88
CA LEU A 215 0.87 -9.81 20.13
C LEU A 215 1.77 -10.17 21.32
N GLU A 216 2.46 -11.31 21.28
CA GLU A 216 3.53 -11.61 22.23
C GLU A 216 4.73 -10.66 22.10
N LYS A 217 5.00 -10.16 20.88
CA LYS A 217 6.12 -9.21 20.64
C LYS A 217 5.71 -7.78 20.90
N ASP A 218 4.47 -7.43 20.56
CA ASP A 218 3.88 -6.13 20.84
C ASP A 218 2.39 -6.29 21.18
N ALA A 219 2.08 -6.28 22.47
CA ALA A 219 0.73 -6.45 22.98
C ALA A 219 -0.21 -5.29 22.58
N ASN A 220 0.35 -4.16 22.12
CA ASN A 220 -0.40 -2.99 21.67
C ASN A 220 -0.46 -2.88 20.15
N TYR A 221 -0.08 -3.93 19.41
CA TYR A 221 -0.17 -3.95 17.95
C TYR A 221 -1.64 -4.00 17.52
N GLU A 222 -2.26 -2.83 17.44
CA GLU A 222 -3.71 -2.65 17.29
C GLU A 222 -4.33 -3.47 16.13
N PRO A 223 -3.76 -3.50 14.91
CA PRO A 223 -4.31 -4.34 13.84
C PRO A 223 -4.38 -5.84 14.21
N ALA A 224 -3.42 -6.33 15.00
CA ALA A 224 -3.37 -7.71 15.47
C ALA A 224 -4.41 -7.96 16.58
N VAL A 225 -4.66 -6.97 17.46
CA VAL A 225 -5.71 -7.06 18.48
C VAL A 225 -7.09 -7.20 17.82
N TYR A 226 -7.42 -6.32 16.87
CA TYR A 226 -8.71 -6.37 16.17
C TYR A 226 -8.85 -7.62 15.30
N THR A 227 -7.78 -8.04 14.62
CA THR A 227 -7.78 -9.27 13.83
C THR A 227 -7.98 -10.51 14.69
N LEU A 228 -7.35 -10.59 15.87
CA LEU A 228 -7.56 -11.71 16.80
C LEU A 228 -9.00 -11.74 17.30
N ALA A 229 -9.59 -10.57 17.63
CA ALA A 229 -11.00 -10.47 18.02
C ALA A 229 -11.92 -10.96 16.89
N ALA A 230 -11.67 -10.54 15.64
CA ALA A 230 -12.42 -11.01 14.47
C ALA A 230 -12.31 -12.53 14.29
N ILE A 231 -11.09 -13.08 14.32
CA ILE A 231 -10.86 -14.53 14.16
C ILE A 231 -11.59 -15.33 15.24
N ASN A 232 -11.51 -14.91 16.51
CA ASN A 232 -12.22 -15.60 17.60
C ASN A 232 -13.74 -15.53 17.42
N ALA A 233 -14.27 -14.37 17.04
CA ALA A 233 -15.70 -14.20 16.77
C ALA A 233 -16.18 -15.09 15.62
N TYR A 234 -15.38 -15.23 14.55
CA TYR A 234 -15.62 -16.16 13.45
C TYR A 234 -15.66 -17.64 13.89
N LYS A 235 -14.91 -17.97 14.94
CA LYS A 235 -14.89 -19.31 15.55
C LYS A 235 -15.98 -19.50 16.62
N GLY A 236 -16.81 -18.49 16.85
CA GLY A 236 -17.95 -18.52 17.76
C GLY A 236 -17.67 -17.94 19.16
N ASP A 237 -16.44 -17.53 19.46
CA ASP A 237 -16.13 -16.81 20.70
C ASP A 237 -16.12 -15.31 20.46
N ARG A 238 -17.24 -14.66 20.81
CA ARG A 238 -17.44 -13.22 20.64
C ARG A 238 -17.07 -12.39 21.86
N GLN A 239 -16.69 -12.99 22.98
CA GLN A 239 -16.60 -12.27 24.26
C GLN A 239 -15.66 -11.06 24.19
N PHE A 240 -14.48 -11.25 23.59
CA PHE A 240 -13.49 -10.18 23.47
C PHE A 240 -13.92 -9.09 22.47
N PHE A 241 -14.52 -9.49 21.35
CA PHE A 241 -15.04 -8.55 20.36
C PHE A 241 -16.17 -7.69 20.96
N ASP A 242 -17.14 -8.30 21.63
CA ASP A 242 -18.26 -7.57 22.25
C ASP A 242 -17.77 -6.64 23.37
N TRP A 243 -16.69 -7.00 24.07
CA TRP A 243 -16.02 -6.09 25.01
C TRP A 243 -15.40 -4.88 24.30
N LEU A 244 -14.68 -5.06 23.19
CA LEU A 244 -14.14 -3.94 22.39
C LEU A 244 -15.25 -3.01 21.90
N MET A 245 -16.40 -3.55 21.49
CA MET A 245 -17.56 -2.76 21.08
C MET A 245 -18.22 -1.99 22.23
N SER A 246 -17.84 -2.25 23.49
CA SER A 246 -18.32 -1.52 24.68
C SER A 246 -17.38 -0.41 25.16
N THR A 247 -16.20 -0.25 24.54
CA THR A 247 -15.21 0.77 24.90
C THR A 247 -15.23 1.95 23.92
N ASP A 248 -14.31 2.89 24.09
CA ASP A 248 -14.13 4.05 23.22
C ASP A 248 -13.60 3.71 21.82
N VAL A 249 -12.99 2.54 21.65
CA VAL A 249 -12.51 2.08 20.33
C VAL A 249 -13.63 1.57 19.43
N ALA A 250 -14.87 1.40 19.90
CA ALA A 250 -15.99 0.92 19.09
C ALA A 250 -16.29 1.77 17.83
N SER A 251 -15.81 3.03 17.80
CA SER A 251 -15.93 3.92 16.64
C SER A 251 -14.88 3.69 15.56
N ASP A 252 -13.86 2.87 15.83
CA ASP A 252 -12.80 2.50 14.90
C ASP A 252 -13.38 1.79 13.66
N SER A 253 -12.86 2.14 12.48
CA SER A 253 -13.39 1.65 11.22
C SER A 253 -13.19 0.15 11.02
N VAL A 254 -12.12 -0.44 11.58
CA VAL A 254 -11.90 -1.88 11.55
C VAL A 254 -12.95 -2.59 12.39
N LEU A 255 -13.22 -2.11 13.62
CA LEU A 255 -14.22 -2.71 14.50
C LEU A 255 -15.64 -2.59 13.95
N ARG A 256 -16.00 -1.43 13.37
CA ARG A 256 -17.27 -1.26 12.65
C ARG A 256 -17.41 -2.22 11.46
N SER A 257 -16.33 -2.47 10.74
CA SER A 257 -16.31 -3.43 9.64
C SER A 257 -16.52 -4.86 10.12
N ILE A 258 -15.85 -5.25 11.22
CA ILE A 258 -16.03 -6.57 11.84
C ILE A 258 -17.47 -6.73 12.34
N ASP A 259 -18.06 -5.71 12.98
CA ASP A 259 -19.45 -5.76 13.45
C ASP A 259 -20.43 -5.96 12.29
N TRP A 260 -20.27 -5.19 11.21
CA TRP A 260 -21.05 -5.36 9.99
C TRP A 260 -20.95 -6.79 9.43
N ILE A 261 -19.74 -7.32 9.31
CA ILE A 261 -19.49 -8.69 8.84
C ILE A 261 -20.17 -9.73 9.75
N LEU A 262 -20.04 -9.59 11.07
CA LEU A 262 -20.62 -10.51 12.05
C LEU A 262 -22.16 -10.40 12.12
N SER A 263 -22.74 -9.30 11.63
CA SER A 263 -24.19 -9.11 11.51
C SER A 263 -24.79 -9.79 10.27
N LEU A 264 -23.97 -10.24 9.33
CA LEU A 264 -24.44 -10.87 8.10
C LEU A 264 -25.21 -12.17 8.39
N PRO A 265 -26.27 -12.49 7.61
CA PRO A 265 -27.09 -13.69 7.84
C PRO A 265 -26.29 -15.00 7.79
N LYS A 266 -25.19 -15.00 7.04
CA LYS A 266 -24.22 -16.08 6.92
C LYS A 266 -22.84 -15.44 6.93
N LEU A 267 -21.94 -15.98 7.76
CA LEU A 267 -20.55 -15.54 7.76
C LEU A 267 -19.89 -15.87 6.41
N PRO A 268 -19.22 -14.89 5.77
CA PRO A 268 -18.46 -15.12 4.55
C PRO A 268 -17.15 -15.87 4.83
N ASP A 269 -16.49 -16.37 3.79
CA ASP A 269 -15.14 -16.93 3.90
C ASP A 269 -14.15 -15.81 4.27
N LEU A 270 -13.34 -16.01 5.31
CA LEU A 270 -12.35 -15.05 5.76
C LEU A 270 -11.00 -15.28 5.07
N HIS A 271 -10.47 -14.22 4.46
CA HIS A 271 -9.21 -14.20 3.74
C HIS A 271 -8.23 -13.21 4.39
N PHE A 272 -6.93 -13.46 4.22
CA PHE A 272 -5.87 -12.62 4.80
C PHE A 272 -4.96 -11.98 3.74
N ASN A 273 -5.22 -12.22 2.46
CA ASN A 273 -4.57 -11.51 1.35
C ASN A 273 -5.50 -11.47 0.13
N ARG A 274 -5.29 -10.44 -0.72
CA ARG A 274 -6.14 -10.18 -1.89
C ARG A 274 -6.17 -11.33 -2.89
N TRP A 275 -5.05 -12.01 -3.08
CA TRP A 275 -4.92 -13.09 -4.06
C TRP A 275 -5.72 -14.32 -3.67
N SER A 276 -5.77 -14.64 -2.39
CA SER A 276 -6.61 -15.73 -1.88
C SER A 276 -8.11 -15.45 -2.04
N LEU A 277 -8.51 -14.18 -1.90
CA LEU A 277 -9.88 -13.73 -2.16
C LEU A 277 -10.20 -13.82 -3.66
N PHE A 278 -9.30 -13.36 -4.52
CA PHE A 278 -9.44 -13.53 -5.97
C PHE A 278 -9.50 -15.01 -6.38
N ASP A 279 -8.71 -15.89 -5.77
CA ASP A 279 -8.80 -17.34 -6.02
C ASP A 279 -10.20 -17.88 -5.70
N ALA A 280 -10.80 -17.45 -4.59
CA ALA A 280 -12.16 -17.83 -4.21
C ALA A 280 -13.20 -17.26 -5.19
N ALA A 281 -13.08 -15.99 -5.56
CA ALA A 281 -13.94 -15.34 -6.55
C ALA A 281 -13.86 -16.04 -7.92
N ILE A 282 -12.66 -16.34 -8.41
CA ILE A 282 -12.38 -17.08 -9.65
C ILE A 282 -12.96 -18.49 -9.59
N LYS A 283 -12.92 -19.15 -8.42
CA LYS A 283 -13.48 -20.50 -8.24
C LYS A 283 -15.01 -20.49 -8.36
N MET A 284 -15.66 -19.42 -7.91
CA MET A 284 -17.11 -19.25 -7.98
C MET A 284 -17.61 -18.75 -9.35
N SER A 285 -16.73 -18.16 -10.16
CA SER A 285 -17.09 -17.51 -11.42
C SER A 285 -17.11 -18.45 -12.64
N ASP A 286 -17.84 -18.03 -13.68
CA ASP A 286 -17.85 -18.72 -14.99
C ASP A 286 -16.66 -18.26 -15.84
N LYS A 287 -15.56 -19.02 -15.80
CA LYS A 287 -14.29 -18.68 -16.49
C LYS A 287 -14.39 -18.63 -18.03
N THR A 288 -15.52 -19.03 -18.61
CA THR A 288 -15.76 -18.88 -20.05
C THR A 288 -16.09 -17.45 -20.45
N ARG A 289 -16.52 -16.63 -19.49
CA ARG A 289 -16.84 -15.20 -19.63
C ARG A 289 -15.62 -14.31 -19.37
N PRO A 290 -15.58 -13.08 -19.92
CA PRO A 290 -14.56 -12.11 -19.57
C PRO A 290 -14.74 -11.55 -18.15
N PHE A 291 -13.68 -10.94 -17.61
CA PHE A 291 -13.79 -10.09 -16.42
C PHE A 291 -13.72 -8.60 -16.79
N TYR A 292 -14.11 -7.77 -15.83
CA TYR A 292 -14.05 -6.31 -15.92
C TYR A 292 -13.33 -5.77 -14.67
N GLU A 293 -12.56 -4.71 -14.82
CA GLU A 293 -11.81 -4.10 -13.72
C GLU A 293 -11.85 -2.58 -13.85
N TYR A 294 -12.32 -1.92 -12.80
CA TYR A 294 -12.38 -0.48 -12.64
C TYR A 294 -11.25 -0.07 -11.69
N GLY A 295 -10.38 0.85 -12.11
CA GLY A 295 -9.16 1.20 -11.36
C GLY A 295 -8.05 0.19 -11.60
N VAL A 296 -7.53 0.15 -12.82
CA VAL A 296 -6.48 -0.81 -13.20
C VAL A 296 -5.12 -0.41 -12.63
N TRP A 297 -4.86 0.89 -12.57
CA TRP A 297 -3.59 1.48 -12.18
C TRP A 297 -2.39 0.85 -12.91
N MET A 298 -1.47 0.20 -12.18
CA MET A 298 -0.30 -0.50 -12.73
C MET A 298 -0.64 -1.87 -13.32
N GLY A 299 -1.84 -2.39 -13.06
CA GLY A 299 -2.37 -3.62 -13.66
C GLY A 299 -2.03 -4.91 -12.91
N GLU A 300 -1.67 -4.85 -11.62
CA GLU A 300 -1.32 -6.05 -10.83
C GLU A 300 -2.51 -7.01 -10.68
N SER A 301 -3.66 -6.51 -10.21
CA SER A 301 -4.91 -7.27 -10.13
C SER A 301 -5.33 -7.79 -11.51
N PHE A 302 -5.26 -6.94 -12.53
CA PHE A 302 -5.53 -7.33 -13.91
C PHE A 302 -4.64 -8.48 -14.40
N ASN A 303 -3.33 -8.38 -14.16
CA ASN A 303 -2.34 -9.42 -14.48
C ASN A 303 -2.61 -10.72 -13.72
N TYR A 304 -3.15 -10.64 -12.51
CA TYR A 304 -3.56 -11.82 -11.75
C TYR A 304 -4.81 -12.46 -12.35
N LEU A 305 -5.88 -11.68 -12.55
CA LEU A 305 -7.17 -12.15 -13.03
C LEU A 305 -7.08 -12.72 -14.46
N ILE A 306 -6.34 -12.08 -15.37
CA ILE A 306 -6.21 -12.54 -16.77
C ILE A 306 -5.57 -13.93 -16.88
N LYS A 307 -4.87 -14.44 -15.86
CA LYS A 307 -4.36 -15.83 -15.85
C LYS A 307 -5.50 -16.85 -15.81
N ALA A 308 -6.66 -16.47 -15.26
CA ALA A 308 -7.84 -17.33 -15.15
C ALA A 308 -8.85 -17.13 -16.29
N TYR A 309 -8.83 -15.99 -16.98
CA TYR A 309 -9.81 -15.60 -18.00
C TYR A 309 -9.17 -15.33 -19.36
N LYS A 310 -9.87 -15.64 -20.44
CA LYS A 310 -9.33 -15.39 -21.80
C LYS A 310 -9.33 -13.91 -22.21
N LYS A 311 -10.14 -13.09 -21.55
CA LYS A 311 -10.35 -11.68 -21.91
C LYS A 311 -10.71 -10.85 -20.68
N GLY A 312 -10.11 -9.68 -20.57
CA GLY A 312 -10.43 -8.67 -19.55
C GLY A 312 -10.68 -7.30 -20.18
N TYR A 313 -11.54 -6.51 -19.56
CA TYR A 313 -11.73 -5.09 -19.89
C TYR A 313 -11.36 -4.23 -18.69
N GLY A 314 -10.35 -3.38 -18.84
CA GLY A 314 -9.85 -2.51 -17.78
C GLY A 314 -10.24 -1.06 -18.04
N PHE A 315 -10.62 -0.33 -17.00
CA PHE A 315 -11.02 1.08 -17.08
C PHE A 315 -10.21 1.90 -16.09
N ASP A 316 -9.56 2.96 -16.58
CA ASP A 316 -8.78 3.87 -15.74
C ASP A 316 -8.49 5.18 -16.49
N THR A 317 -8.19 6.25 -15.75
CA THR A 317 -7.63 7.48 -16.31
C THR A 317 -6.14 7.30 -16.64
N PHE A 318 -5.42 6.46 -15.88
CA PHE A 318 -3.97 6.27 -15.85
C PHE A 318 -3.19 7.55 -15.51
N THR A 319 -3.90 8.63 -15.20
CA THR A 319 -3.36 9.93 -14.81
C THR A 319 -3.46 10.19 -13.31
N GLY A 320 -4.20 9.34 -12.59
CA GLY A 320 -4.45 9.45 -11.16
C GLY A 320 -5.84 10.00 -10.84
N LEU A 321 -6.09 10.29 -9.56
CA LEU A 321 -7.37 10.78 -9.07
C LEU A 321 -7.80 12.05 -9.82
N PRO A 322 -9.08 12.15 -10.24
CA PRO A 322 -9.59 13.34 -10.93
C PRO A 322 -9.76 14.54 -10.00
N GLU A 323 -9.86 14.31 -8.70
CA GLU A 323 -10.08 15.29 -7.64
C GLU A 323 -9.38 14.86 -6.34
N ASP A 324 -9.35 15.74 -5.34
CA ASP A 324 -8.85 15.38 -4.01
C ASP A 324 -9.78 14.34 -3.36
N TRP A 325 -9.22 13.27 -2.77
CA TRP A 325 -9.97 12.29 -1.97
C TRP A 325 -9.52 12.35 -0.52
N ASN A 326 -10.34 12.93 0.35
CA ASN A 326 -10.00 13.17 1.75
C ASN A 326 -8.73 14.05 1.88
N THR A 327 -7.55 13.50 2.20
CA THR A 327 -6.25 14.23 2.12
C THR A 327 -5.40 13.82 0.94
N VAL A 328 -5.84 12.83 0.18
CA VAL A 328 -5.11 12.33 -0.99
C VAL A 328 -5.31 13.35 -2.11
N PRO A 329 -4.25 14.04 -2.59
CA PRO A 329 -4.42 15.08 -3.59
C PRO A 329 -4.80 14.54 -4.96
N GLN A 330 -5.45 15.37 -5.76
CA GLN A 330 -5.68 15.13 -7.18
C GLN A 330 -4.39 14.70 -7.91
N GLY A 331 -4.49 13.73 -8.81
CA GLY A 331 -3.36 13.17 -9.56
C GLY A 331 -2.55 12.10 -8.83
N THR A 332 -2.86 11.81 -7.55
CA THR A 332 -2.32 10.63 -6.85
C THR A 332 -2.78 9.34 -7.53
N TYR A 333 -2.03 8.25 -7.40
CA TYR A 333 -2.29 6.96 -8.10
C TYR A 333 -2.18 7.05 -9.63
N SER A 334 -1.40 8.00 -10.16
CA SER A 334 -1.03 8.00 -11.57
C SER A 334 -0.18 6.78 -11.91
N SER A 335 -0.44 6.14 -13.05
CA SER A 335 0.54 5.24 -13.69
C SER A 335 1.47 6.01 -14.64
N PHE A 336 1.51 7.34 -14.54
CA PHE A 336 2.26 8.25 -15.42
C PHE A 336 1.81 8.15 -16.88
N GLY A 337 0.52 7.86 -17.09
CA GLY A 337 -0.05 7.57 -18.40
C GLY A 337 0.42 6.24 -18.99
N ASN A 338 1.10 5.39 -18.22
CA ASN A 338 1.51 4.07 -18.68
C ASN A 338 0.30 3.12 -18.62
N ILE A 339 -0.24 2.82 -19.79
CA ILE A 339 -1.32 1.87 -19.94
C ILE A 339 -0.71 0.46 -19.99
N PRO A 340 -1.11 -0.47 -19.12
CA PRO A 340 -0.59 -1.83 -19.12
C PRO A 340 -0.75 -2.53 -20.48
N LYS A 341 0.24 -3.35 -20.84
CA LYS A 341 0.23 -4.14 -22.09
C LYS A 341 0.08 -5.62 -21.76
N ILE A 342 -1.16 -6.03 -21.51
CA ILE A 342 -1.50 -7.38 -21.06
C ILE A 342 -2.23 -8.13 -22.17
N VAL A 343 -1.73 -9.30 -22.55
CA VAL A 343 -2.35 -10.14 -23.59
C VAL A 343 -3.74 -10.57 -23.14
N GLY A 344 -4.75 -10.35 -24.00
CA GLY A 344 -6.16 -10.58 -23.67
C GLY A 344 -6.84 -9.42 -22.93
N GLY A 345 -6.07 -8.39 -22.52
CA GLY A 345 -6.59 -7.17 -21.95
C GLY A 345 -6.99 -6.14 -23.02
N GLN A 346 -8.11 -5.46 -22.77
CA GLN A 346 -8.50 -4.25 -23.48
C GLN A 346 -8.65 -3.12 -22.45
N PHE A 347 -7.83 -2.08 -22.57
CA PHE A 347 -7.86 -0.93 -21.66
C PHE A 347 -8.60 0.24 -22.28
N ILE A 348 -9.55 0.79 -21.51
CA ILE A 348 -10.38 1.92 -21.87
C ILE A 348 -9.92 3.08 -21.01
N VAL A 349 -9.33 4.08 -21.66
CA VAL A 349 -8.72 5.23 -20.99
C VAL A 349 -9.73 6.37 -20.85
N GLY A 350 -9.78 6.93 -19.65
CA GLY A 350 -10.52 8.16 -19.33
C GLY A 350 -11.53 7.98 -18.20
N GLU A 351 -11.97 9.11 -17.65
CA GLU A 351 -12.97 9.19 -16.58
C GLU A 351 -14.17 8.29 -16.84
N PHE A 352 -14.66 7.62 -15.79
CA PHE A 352 -15.78 6.68 -15.92
C PHE A 352 -17.04 7.33 -16.50
N SER A 353 -17.31 8.57 -16.11
CA SER A 353 -18.44 9.36 -16.62
C SER A 353 -18.41 9.58 -18.14
N GLU A 354 -17.23 9.58 -18.76
CA GLU A 354 -17.07 9.74 -20.20
C GLU A 354 -16.83 8.42 -20.93
N SER A 355 -16.08 7.51 -20.32
CA SER A 355 -15.58 6.30 -20.98
C SER A 355 -16.60 5.17 -20.97
N LEU A 356 -17.35 5.01 -19.88
CA LEU A 356 -18.32 3.92 -19.72
C LEU A 356 -19.53 4.06 -20.65
N PRO A 357 -20.16 5.23 -20.84
CA PRO A 357 -21.25 5.37 -21.81
C PRO A 357 -20.84 4.95 -23.22
N ARG A 358 -19.65 5.36 -23.66
CA ARG A 358 -19.10 5.02 -24.98
C ARG A 358 -18.81 3.52 -25.11
N PHE A 359 -18.29 2.91 -24.06
CA PHE A 359 -17.97 1.48 -24.06
C PHE A 359 -19.24 0.62 -24.07
N PHE A 360 -20.22 0.93 -23.23
CA PHE A 360 -21.47 0.17 -23.08
C PHE A 360 -22.55 0.53 -24.12
N ALA A 361 -22.33 1.54 -24.97
CA ALA A 361 -23.17 1.80 -26.16
C ALA A 361 -23.24 0.61 -27.14
N LYS A 362 -22.28 -0.33 -27.04
CA LYS A 362 -22.30 -1.61 -27.77
C LYS A 362 -22.56 -2.74 -26.79
N LYS A 363 -23.34 -3.74 -27.22
CA LYS A 363 -23.56 -4.97 -26.43
C LYS A 363 -22.23 -5.61 -26.05
N ARG A 364 -22.08 -5.96 -24.77
CA ARG A 364 -20.90 -6.60 -24.20
C ARG A 364 -21.24 -8.00 -23.67
N PRO A 365 -20.25 -8.91 -23.58
CA PRO A 365 -20.46 -10.20 -22.96
C PRO A 365 -20.75 -10.04 -21.47
N MET A 366 -21.58 -10.93 -20.92
CA MET A 366 -21.79 -11.02 -19.48
C MET A 366 -20.48 -11.17 -18.74
N ALA A 367 -20.35 -10.50 -17.59
CA ALA A 367 -19.18 -10.62 -16.75
C ALA A 367 -19.13 -11.99 -16.07
N SER A 368 -17.91 -12.48 -15.92
CA SER A 368 -17.58 -13.54 -14.97
C SER A 368 -17.41 -12.94 -13.58
N LEU A 369 -16.54 -11.95 -13.53
CA LEU A 369 -16.12 -11.21 -12.35
C LEU A 369 -16.01 -9.74 -12.73
N ILE A 370 -16.38 -8.87 -11.81
CA ILE A 370 -16.11 -7.43 -11.89
C ILE A 370 -15.33 -7.05 -10.64
N ASN A 371 -14.13 -6.48 -10.81
CA ASN A 371 -13.35 -5.89 -9.73
C ASN A 371 -13.59 -4.37 -9.73
N PHE A 372 -14.10 -3.85 -8.63
CA PHE A 372 -14.27 -2.42 -8.37
C PHE A 372 -13.13 -1.97 -7.46
N ASP A 373 -12.18 -1.24 -8.01
CA ASP A 373 -11.09 -0.54 -7.33
C ASP A 373 -11.25 0.95 -7.67
N ALA A 374 -12.45 1.48 -7.42
CA ALA A 374 -12.88 2.79 -7.95
C ALA A 374 -12.70 3.93 -6.94
N ASP A 375 -12.33 3.59 -5.69
CA ASP A 375 -12.08 4.40 -4.50
C ASP A 375 -13.24 5.30 -4.05
N LEU A 376 -13.78 6.11 -4.96
CA LEU A 376 -14.76 7.15 -4.70
C LEU A 376 -16.19 6.63 -4.86
N TYR A 377 -17.07 7.02 -3.94
CA TYR A 377 -18.52 6.79 -4.05
C TYR A 377 -19.09 7.10 -5.46
N SER A 378 -18.73 8.26 -6.02
CA SER A 378 -19.22 8.72 -7.33
C SER A 378 -18.73 7.82 -8.47
N SER A 379 -17.46 7.43 -8.43
CA SER A 379 -16.83 6.51 -9.38
C SER A 379 -17.44 5.12 -9.31
N THR A 380 -17.57 4.55 -8.11
CA THR A 380 -18.14 3.22 -7.88
C THR A 380 -19.60 3.17 -8.33
N LEU A 381 -20.41 4.19 -7.99
CA LEU A 381 -21.81 4.26 -8.42
C LEU A 381 -21.95 4.42 -9.94
N CYS A 382 -21.06 5.21 -10.56
CA CYS A 382 -21.01 5.34 -12.02
C CYS A 382 -20.69 4.00 -12.70
N ALA A 383 -19.68 3.29 -12.18
CA ALA A 383 -19.25 1.98 -12.68
C ALA A 383 -20.35 0.93 -12.54
N LEU A 384 -21.00 0.83 -11.38
CA LEU A 384 -22.10 -0.10 -11.13
C LEU A 384 -23.27 0.12 -12.10
N ASN A 385 -23.74 1.37 -12.24
CA ASN A 385 -24.88 1.69 -13.10
C ASN A 385 -24.62 1.36 -14.58
N HIS A 386 -23.42 1.64 -15.08
CA HIS A 386 -23.07 1.32 -16.47
C HIS A 386 -22.75 -0.16 -16.69
N SER A 387 -22.34 -0.89 -15.64
CA SER A 387 -22.09 -2.33 -15.69
C SER A 387 -23.36 -3.16 -15.67
N LEU A 388 -24.51 -2.60 -15.30
CA LEU A 388 -25.77 -3.32 -15.18
C LEU A 388 -26.09 -4.26 -16.37
N PRO A 389 -25.88 -3.88 -17.65
CA PRO A 389 -26.14 -4.75 -18.80
C PRO A 389 -25.25 -6.00 -18.91
N VAL A 390 -24.18 -6.08 -18.11
CA VAL A 390 -23.25 -7.23 -18.08
C VAL A 390 -23.27 -7.97 -16.74
N ILE A 391 -24.18 -7.63 -15.82
CA ILE A 391 -24.33 -8.28 -14.52
C ILE A 391 -25.54 -9.22 -14.53
N ASP A 392 -25.33 -10.47 -14.13
CA ASP A 392 -26.38 -11.44 -13.81
C ASP A 392 -26.11 -12.14 -12.47
N ALA A 393 -27.00 -13.06 -12.07
CA ALA A 393 -26.87 -13.82 -10.82
C ALA A 393 -25.62 -14.73 -10.75
N LYS A 394 -24.86 -14.90 -11.85
CA LYS A 394 -23.60 -15.65 -11.88
C LYS A 394 -22.37 -14.75 -11.86
N THR A 395 -22.57 -13.43 -11.90
CA THR A 395 -21.49 -12.46 -11.88
C THR A 395 -21.02 -12.25 -10.45
N ILE A 396 -19.72 -12.44 -10.21
CA ILE A 396 -19.10 -12.13 -8.92
C ILE A 396 -18.66 -10.66 -8.95
N LEU A 397 -19.04 -9.88 -7.95
CA LEU A 397 -18.54 -8.51 -7.78
C LEU A 397 -17.56 -8.50 -6.63
N VAL A 398 -16.33 -8.04 -6.87
CA VAL A 398 -15.30 -7.82 -5.85
C VAL A 398 -15.12 -6.33 -5.70
N PHE A 399 -15.15 -5.84 -4.48
CA PHE A 399 -14.88 -4.44 -4.15
C PHE A 399 -13.58 -4.39 -3.37
N ASP A 400 -12.66 -3.54 -3.82
CA ASP A 400 -11.44 -3.18 -3.10
C ASP A 400 -11.75 -1.99 -2.19
N GLU A 401 -11.30 -2.08 -0.94
CA GLU A 401 -11.57 -1.05 0.07
C GLU A 401 -13.06 -0.77 0.42
N LEU A 402 -13.96 -1.75 0.24
CA LEU A 402 -15.37 -1.62 0.65
C LEU A 402 -15.55 -1.40 2.16
N ILE A 403 -14.58 -1.84 2.96
CA ILE A 403 -14.60 -1.84 4.43
C ILE A 403 -13.28 -1.26 4.96
N VAL A 404 -13.16 -1.11 6.29
CA VAL A 404 -11.94 -0.73 7.03
C VAL A 404 -11.47 0.71 6.83
N ASN A 405 -11.71 1.35 5.68
CA ASN A 405 -11.41 2.77 5.49
C ASN A 405 -12.18 3.63 6.49
N GLN A 406 -11.62 4.78 6.90
CA GLN A 406 -12.20 5.59 7.98
C GLN A 406 -13.69 5.92 7.74
N GLU A 407 -14.05 6.24 6.51
CA GLU A 407 -15.40 6.62 6.08
C GLU A 407 -16.03 5.60 5.12
N TRP A 408 -15.68 4.31 5.25
CA TRP A 408 -16.09 3.26 4.30
C TRP A 408 -17.62 3.22 4.06
N GLU A 409 -18.45 3.53 5.07
CA GLU A 409 -19.90 3.59 4.92
C GLU A 409 -20.41 4.70 4.01
N ASN A 410 -19.58 5.71 3.74
CA ASN A 410 -19.89 6.87 2.90
C ASN A 410 -19.32 6.75 1.47
N ASP A 411 -18.44 5.78 1.23
CA ASP A 411 -17.72 5.59 -0.03
C ASP A 411 -18.35 4.45 -0.88
N GLU A 412 -17.58 3.43 -1.24
CA GLU A 412 -18.02 2.32 -2.09
C GLU A 412 -19.22 1.55 -1.51
N TYR A 413 -19.27 1.39 -0.18
CA TYR A 413 -20.38 0.69 0.48
C TYR A 413 -21.70 1.42 0.25
N LYS A 414 -21.69 2.75 0.38
CA LYS A 414 -22.86 3.58 0.09
C LYS A 414 -23.29 3.43 -1.37
N ALA A 415 -22.34 3.44 -2.30
CA ALA A 415 -22.62 3.28 -3.72
C ALA A 415 -23.30 1.93 -4.01
N LEU A 416 -22.80 0.84 -3.40
CA LEU A 416 -23.41 -0.48 -3.51
C LEU A 416 -24.84 -0.51 -2.95
N ILE A 417 -25.05 0.04 -1.75
CA ILE A 417 -26.37 0.05 -1.09
C ILE A 417 -27.40 0.83 -1.92
N GLU A 418 -27.04 2.01 -2.40
CA GLU A 418 -27.93 2.85 -3.21
C GLU A 418 -28.19 2.23 -4.59
N PHE A 419 -27.18 1.63 -5.21
CA PHE A 419 -27.34 0.89 -6.45
C PHE A 419 -28.33 -0.28 -6.26
N CYS A 420 -28.18 -1.07 -5.20
CA CYS A 420 -29.10 -2.16 -4.91
C CYS A 420 -30.53 -1.65 -4.67
N ALA A 421 -30.70 -0.54 -3.95
CA ALA A 421 -32.01 0.07 -3.72
C ALA A 421 -32.66 0.56 -5.02
N ALA A 422 -31.90 1.25 -5.88
CA ALA A 422 -32.39 1.80 -7.15
C ALA A 422 -32.84 0.73 -8.16
N HIS A 423 -32.19 -0.45 -8.13
CA HIS A 423 -32.44 -1.54 -9.09
C HIS A 423 -33.15 -2.75 -8.46
N ASN A 424 -33.64 -2.61 -7.22
CA ASN A 424 -34.36 -3.66 -6.48
C ASN A 424 -33.57 -4.98 -6.33
N PHE A 425 -32.27 -4.86 -6.08
CA PHE A 425 -31.39 -5.98 -5.75
C PHE A 425 -31.23 -6.16 -4.24
N LYS A 426 -30.92 -7.39 -3.84
CA LYS A 426 -30.16 -7.69 -2.63
C LYS A 426 -28.81 -8.26 -3.05
N PHE A 427 -27.88 -8.31 -2.11
CA PHE A 427 -26.63 -9.01 -2.32
C PHE A 427 -26.37 -10.02 -1.20
N ASP A 428 -25.59 -11.05 -1.54
CA ASP A 428 -25.06 -11.99 -0.58
C ASP A 428 -23.54 -11.86 -0.58
N VAL A 429 -22.95 -11.74 0.61
CA VAL A 429 -21.50 -11.66 0.81
C VAL A 429 -20.94 -13.06 0.94
N HIS A 430 -19.92 -13.38 0.14
CA HIS A 430 -19.33 -14.72 0.09
C HIS A 430 -17.92 -14.77 0.67
N MET A 431 -17.16 -13.68 0.55
CA MET A 431 -15.76 -13.62 0.96
C MET A 431 -15.40 -12.21 1.42
N VAL A 432 -14.55 -12.12 2.43
CA VAL A 432 -14.05 -10.85 2.97
C VAL A 432 -12.58 -10.98 3.36
N SER A 433 -11.86 -9.86 3.33
CA SER A 433 -10.51 -9.76 3.88
C SER A 433 -10.43 -8.46 4.68
N LEU A 434 -10.30 -8.54 6.01
CA LEU A 434 -10.02 -7.34 6.82
C LEU A 434 -8.64 -6.76 6.49
N PHE A 435 -7.69 -7.63 6.14
CA PHE A 435 -6.30 -7.25 5.89
C PHE A 435 -6.14 -6.45 4.59
N THR A 436 -6.81 -6.88 3.52
CA THR A 436 -6.80 -6.18 2.22
C THR A 436 -8.11 -5.46 1.94
N LYS A 437 -8.96 -5.27 2.96
CA LYS A 437 -10.20 -4.49 2.91
C LYS A 437 -11.22 -4.89 1.83
N GLN A 438 -11.09 -6.10 1.29
CA GLN A 438 -11.86 -6.55 0.12
C GLN A 438 -13.12 -7.31 0.51
N VAL A 439 -14.15 -7.18 -0.32
CA VAL A 439 -15.42 -7.91 -0.16
C VAL A 439 -15.89 -8.46 -1.51
N GLY A 440 -16.19 -9.75 -1.56
CA GLY A 440 -16.76 -10.41 -2.73
C GLY A 440 -18.23 -10.80 -2.52
N ILE A 441 -19.10 -10.39 -3.46
CA ILE A 441 -20.56 -10.56 -3.39
C ILE A 441 -21.15 -11.13 -4.68
N THR A 442 -22.41 -11.55 -4.61
CA THR A 442 -23.29 -11.71 -5.79
C THR A 442 -24.58 -10.94 -5.61
N LEU A 443 -25.15 -10.44 -6.69
CA LEU A 443 -26.48 -9.83 -6.67
C LEU A 443 -27.59 -10.87 -6.89
N ARG A 444 -28.73 -10.65 -6.24
CA ARG A 444 -29.98 -11.38 -6.46
C ARG A 444 -31.16 -10.42 -6.51
N SER A 445 -32.09 -10.67 -7.42
CA SER A 445 -33.32 -9.88 -7.51
C SER A 445 -34.18 -10.06 -6.26
N HIS A 446 -34.91 -9.01 -5.85
CA HIS A 446 -36.08 -9.17 -4.99
C HIS A 446 -37.12 -10.00 -5.76
N THR A 447 -37.20 -11.29 -5.46
CA THR A 447 -38.33 -12.14 -5.84
C THR A 447 -39.59 -11.72 -5.13
#